data_AF-A0A9Q9D7G9-F1
#
_entry.id   AF-A0A9Q9D7G9-F1
#
_cell.length_a   1.000
_cell.length_b   1.000
_cell.length_c   1.000
_cell.angle_alpha   90.00
_cell.angle_beta   90.00
_cell.angle_gamma   90.00
#
_symmetry.space_group_name_H-M   'P 1'
#
loop_
_entity.id
_entity.type
_entity.pdbx_description
1 polymer ?
#
loop_
_entity_poly.entity_id
_entity_poly.type
_entity_poly.pdbx_seq_one_letter_code
_entity_poly.pdbx_strand_id
1 'polypeptide(L)' 'MATKKEAKFEENLAELETIVKKLESGDVALEDAISEFQKGMLLSEKLKTTLNEAEKTLVKIVGKDGSESEFLGE' A
#
# COMPACT_ATOMS: atom_id res chain seq x y z
N MET A 1 11.68 -12.79 -12.14
CA MET A 1 10.36 -12.57 -12.77
C MET A 1 9.45 -12.08 -11.66
N ALA A 2 8.95 -10.84 -11.73
CA ALA A 2 8.09 -10.29 -10.69
C ALA A 2 6.80 -11.12 -10.57
N THR A 3 6.38 -11.45 -9.35
CA THR A 3 5.15 -12.20 -9.13
C THR A 3 3.94 -11.29 -9.42
N LYS A 4 2.83 -11.87 -9.85
CA LYS A 4 1.59 -11.12 -10.18
C LYS A 4 1.08 -10.25 -9.01
N LYS A 5 1.42 -10.59 -7.76
CA LYS A 5 1.06 -9.82 -6.56
C LYS A 5 1.93 -8.56 -6.42
N GLU A 6 3.22 -8.66 -6.73
CA GLU A 6 4.15 -7.51 -6.75
C GLU A 6 3.78 -6.53 -7.86
N ALA A 7 3.54 -7.00 -9.08
CA ALA A 7 3.11 -6.14 -10.18
C ALA A 7 1.85 -5.33 -9.82
N LYS A 8 0.87 -5.99 -9.20
CA LYS A 8 -0.37 -5.35 -8.75
C LYS A 8 -0.17 -4.35 -7.61
N PHE A 9 0.86 -4.53 -6.77
CA PHE A 9 1.20 -3.58 -5.73
C PHE A 9 1.81 -2.31 -6.34
N GLU A 10 2.82 -2.46 -7.20
CA GLU A 10 3.47 -1.37 -7.93
C GLU A 10 2.46 -0.56 -8.75
N GLU A 11 1.52 -1.22 -9.44
CA GLU A 11 0.44 -0.55 -10.18
C GLU A 11 -0.47 0.29 -9.26
N ASN A 12 -0.90 -0.25 -8.12
CA ASN A 12 -1.74 0.50 -7.18
C ASN A 12 -0.96 1.68 -6.54
N LEU A 13 0.35 1.50 -6.32
CA LEU A 13 1.22 2.54 -5.77
C LEU A 13 1.40 3.69 -6.78
N ALA A 14 1.67 3.38 -8.04
CA ALA A 14 1.77 4.36 -9.11
C ALA A 14 0.44 5.12 -9.34
N GLU A 15 -0.70 4.42 -9.21
CA GLU A 15 -2.01 5.06 -9.26
C GLU A 15 -2.21 6.04 -8.09
N LEU A 16 -1.82 5.65 -6.88
CA LEU A 16 -1.90 6.53 -5.70
C LEU A 16 -1.01 7.78 -5.86
N GLU A 17 0.22 7.64 -6.34
CA GLU A 17 1.10 8.78 -6.61
C GLU A 17 0.51 9.74 -7.64
N THR A 18 -0.16 9.21 -8.66
CA THR A 18 -0.84 10.01 -9.68
C THR A 18 -1.98 10.82 -9.07
N ILE A 19 -2.78 10.20 -8.22
CA ILE A 19 -3.87 10.87 -7.48
C ILE A 19 -3.32 12.00 -6.61
N VAL A 20 -2.26 11.74 -5.84
CA VAL A 20 -1.63 12.75 -4.97
C VAL A 20 -1.14 13.94 -5.80
N LYS A 21 -0.38 13.70 -6.87
CA LYS A 21 0.10 14.77 -7.76
C LYS A 21 -1.04 15.59 -8.36
N LYS A 22 -2.14 14.92 -8.73
CA LYS A 22 -3.33 15.58 -9.29
C LYS A 22 -4.00 16.48 -8.25
N LEU A 23 -4.14 16.02 -7.01
CA LEU A 23 -4.67 16.82 -5.90
C LEU A 23 -3.75 17.98 -5.50
N GLU A 24 -2.44 17.77 -5.48
CA GLU A 24 -1.44 18.79 -5.17
C GLU A 24 -1.37 19.91 -6.22
N SER A 25 -1.69 19.59 -7.48
CA SER A 25 -1.69 20.59 -8.57
C SER A 25 -2.75 21.69 -8.36
N GLY A 26 -3.83 21.40 -7.64
CA GLY A 26 -4.93 22.35 -7.40
C GLY A 26 -5.80 22.68 -8.62
N ASP A 27 -5.49 22.14 -9.81
CA ASP A 27 -6.23 22.35 -11.06
C ASP A 27 -7.45 21.40 -11.21
N VAL A 28 -7.88 20.77 -10.11
CA VAL A 28 -8.99 19.80 -10.09
C VAL A 28 -10.24 20.46 -9.53
N ALA A 29 -11.38 20.28 -10.20
CA ALA A 29 -12.67 20.72 -9.70
C ALA A 29 -12.97 20.07 -8.33
N LEU A 30 -13.64 20.80 -7.43
CA LEU A 30 -13.88 20.33 -6.06
C LEU A 30 -14.53 18.94 -5.99
N GLU A 31 -15.52 18.69 -6.87
CA GLU A 31 -16.22 17.40 -6.92
C GLU A 31 -15.29 16.26 -7.34
N ASP A 32 -14.44 16.50 -8.34
CA ASP A 32 -13.42 15.55 -8.77
C ASP A 32 -12.35 15.34 -7.69
N ALA A 33 -11.95 16.39 -6.99
CA ALA A 33 -10.96 16.33 -5.92
C ALA A 33 -11.45 15.44 -4.76
N ILE A 34 -12.75 15.52 -4.42
CA ILE A 34 -13.35 14.64 -3.42
C ILE A 34 -13.33 13.18 -3.89
N SER A 35 -13.65 12.93 -5.16
CA SER A 35 -13.64 11.57 -5.72
C SER A 35 -12.23 10.97 -5.75
N GLU A 36 -11.25 11.74 -6.22
CA GLU A 36 -9.84 11.37 -6.26
C GLU A 36 -9.30 11.11 -4.84
N PHE A 37 -9.66 11.96 -3.87
CA PHE A 37 -9.27 11.76 -2.46
C PHE A 37 -9.82 10.46 -1.89
N GLN A 38 -11.10 10.15 -2.12
CA GLN A 38 -11.70 8.88 -1.69
C GLN A 38 -11.01 7.68 -2.32
N LYS A 39 -10.71 7.76 -3.63
CA LYS A 39 -9.96 6.72 -4.34
C LYS A 39 -8.56 6.54 -3.75
N GLY A 40 -7.86 7.64 -3.47
CA GLY A 40 -6.54 7.64 -2.85
C GLY A 40 -6.55 7.00 -1.45
N MET A 41 -7.56 7.29 -0.62
CA MET A 41 -7.71 6.65 0.69
C MET A 41 -7.86 5.13 0.59
N LEU A 42 -8.73 4.65 -0.31
CA LEU A 42 -8.95 3.21 -0.50
C LEU A 42 -7.70 2.49 -1.00
N LEU A 43 -6.96 3.11 -1.93
CA LEU A 43 -5.69 2.58 -2.41
C LEU A 43 -4.65 2.52 -1.29
N SER A 44 -4.55 3.57 -0.49
CA SER A 44 -3.63 3.63 0.66
C SER A 44 -3.91 2.51 1.67
N GLU A 45 -5.16 2.30 2.05
CA GLU A 45 -5.54 1.20 2.94
C GLU A 45 -5.19 -0.18 2.36
N LYS A 46 -5.41 -0.36 1.06
CA LYS A 46 -5.11 -1.63 0.37
C LYS A 46 -3.61 -1.90 0.30
N LEU A 47 -2.79 -0.89 0.02
CA LEU A 47 -1.33 -0.99 0.01
C LEU A 47 -0.83 -1.33 1.41
N LYS A 48 -1.29 -0.60 2.44
CA LYS A 48 -0.97 -0.89 3.84
C LYS A 48 -1.34 -2.32 4.24
N THR A 49 -2.53 -2.78 3.86
CA THR A 49 -2.97 -4.16 4.14
C THR A 49 -2.04 -5.17 3.47
N THR A 50 -1.66 -4.93 2.23
CA THR A 50 -0.76 -5.83 1.48
C THR A 50 0.63 -5.92 2.13
N LEU A 51 1.17 -4.79 2.61
CA LEU A 51 2.43 -4.76 3.35
C LEU A 51 2.33 -5.51 4.68
N ASN A 52 1.26 -5.26 5.46
CA ASN A 52 1.01 -5.96 6.71
C ASN A 52 0.88 -7.49 6.53
N GLU A 53 0.26 -7.95 5.44
CA GLU A 53 0.19 -9.37 5.10
C GLU A 53 1.57 -9.96 4.79
N ALA A 54 2.39 -9.23 4.04
CA ALA A 54 3.74 -9.64 3.71
C ALA A 54 4.61 -9.73 4.98
N GLU A 55 4.54 -8.73 5.86
CA GLU A 55 5.24 -8.70 7.14
C GLU A 55 4.83 -9.87 8.04
N LYS A 56 3.51 -10.11 8.21
CA LYS A 56 3.01 -11.27 8.97
C LYS A 56 3.48 -12.61 8.41
N THR A 57 3.62 -12.70 7.08
CA THR A 57 4.12 -13.91 6.43
C THR A 57 5.60 -14.12 6.75
N LEU A 58 6.42 -13.07 6.72
CA LEU A 58 7.83 -13.12 7.12
C LEU A 58 7.99 -13.53 8.58
N VAL A 59 7.25 -12.91 9.50
CA VAL A 59 7.28 -13.25 10.93
C VAL A 59 6.93 -14.72 11.17
N LYS A 60 5.91 -15.25 10.47
CA LYS A 60 5.54 -16.68 10.57
C LYS A 60 6.61 -17.64 10.05
N ILE A 61 7.38 -17.25 9.03
CA ILE A 61 8.47 -18.06 8.49
C ILE A 61 9.63 -18.11 9.50
N VAL A 62 10.01 -16.95 10.05
CA VAL A 62 11.10 -16.85 11.05
C VAL A 62 10.74 -17.63 12.33
N GLY A 63 9.51 -17.52 12.82
CA GLY A 63 9.05 -18.28 13.99
C GLY A 63 8.98 -19.81 13.81
N LYS A 64 9.07 -20.31 12.56
CA LYS A 64 9.03 -21.74 12.26
C LYS A 64 10.42 -22.39 12.23
N ASP A 65 11.48 -21.58 12.18
CA ASP A 65 12.89 -22.01 12.20
C ASP A 65 13.54 -21.93 13.60
N GLY A 66 12.72 -21.86 14.66
CA GLY A 66 13.16 -22.00 16.05
C GLY A 66 13.89 -20.80 16.66
N SER A 67 13.89 -19.64 16.00
CA SER A 67 14.42 -18.39 16.55
C SER A 67 13.28 -17.42 16.82
N GLU A 68 12.81 -17.38 18.07
CA GLU A 68 11.91 -16.32 18.52
C GLU A 68 12.69 -15.00 18.54
N SER A 69 12.32 -14.07 17.66
CA SER A 69 12.56 -12.66 17.94
C SER A 69 11.22 -11.94 17.85
N GLU A 70 10.78 -11.39 18.98
CA GLU A 70 9.71 -10.40 19.04
C GLU A 70 10.03 -9.29 18.04
N PHE A 71 9.32 -9.26 16.92
CA PHE A 71 9.33 -8.09 16.06
C PHE A 71 8.48 -7.03 16.75
N LEU A 72 9.13 -6.27 17.64
CA LEU A 72 8.59 -5.04 18.23
C LEU A 72 8.61 -3.98 17.12
N GLY A 73 7.59 -4.00 16.27
CA GLY A 73 7.27 -2.85 15.44
C GLY A 73 6.80 -1.72 16.34
N GLU A 74 7.55 -0.62 16.39
CA GLU A 74 7.07 0.67 16.89
C GLU A 74 5.81 1.14 16.15
#